data_AF-A0A1C5S6V1-F1
#
_entry.id   AF-A0A1C5S6V1-F1
#
_cell.length_a   1.000
_cell.length_b   1.000
_cell.length_c   1.000
_cell.angle_alpha   90.00
_cell.angle_beta   90.00
_cell.angle_gamma   90.00
#
_symmetry.space_group_name_H-M   'P 1'
#
loop_
_entity.id
_entity.type
_entity.pdbx_description
1 polymer ?
#
loop_
_entity_poly.entity_id
_entity_poly.type
_entity_poly.pdbx_seq_one_letter_code
_entity_poly.pdbx_strand_id
1 'polypeptide(L)'
;MAKQVLPTNFMDDILNESMNGKRRWTITQNDDGTYTLEDATTYDQLGNTFGQAQVNEMNKAINESVDQARVIDDYKTLAAVNQNGFVPGAKPVAQLISDLGGCSLEQENGNFYIVGADSVRKKLGNQEFAALDCGGVAWTAGEFGQWHHGYHFTKVSEIPNFGSMIHGKDFFIEVYNGGTEQLNAGIGVSYVKHSDSELVMTSVNGLHSLNVRIYYAVDFTRPAPSSFIKSIDFTIASGTTTKNILLADIPDAGEIVCAGLVSRGWEGWNALNVTYTTESVTITFSTSNNSGHAFGSEVVRVWYR
;
A
#
# COMPACT_ATOMS: atom_id res chain seq x y z
N MET A 1 13.64 -25.67 -32.24
CA MET A 1 13.75 -26.92 -33.04
C MET A 1 12.47 -27.70 -32.86
N ALA A 2 11.96 -28.37 -33.89
CA ALA A 2 10.80 -29.24 -33.72
C ALA A 2 11.18 -30.37 -32.74
N LYS A 3 10.33 -30.63 -31.75
CA LYS A 3 10.60 -31.69 -30.76
C LYS A 3 10.62 -33.03 -31.48
N GLN A 4 11.70 -33.81 -31.30
CA GLN A 4 11.77 -35.16 -31.84
C GLN A 4 10.68 -36.02 -31.19
N VAL A 5 9.86 -36.66 -32.02
CA VAL A 5 8.85 -37.61 -31.57
C VAL A 5 9.53 -38.96 -31.35
N LEU A 6 9.48 -39.47 -30.13
CA LEU A 6 10.07 -40.77 -29.80
C LEU A 6 9.16 -41.91 -30.29
N PRO A 7 9.72 -43.03 -30.80
CA PRO A 7 8.92 -44.20 -31.17
C PRO A 7 8.17 -44.76 -29.96
N THR A 8 6.91 -45.15 -30.15
CA THR A 8 6.05 -45.73 -29.09
C THR A 8 5.54 -47.13 -29.41
N ASN A 9 5.98 -47.72 -30.52
CA ASN A 9 5.51 -49.00 -31.05
C ASN A 9 6.67 -49.98 -31.25
N PHE A 10 7.46 -50.25 -30.21
CA PHE A 10 8.49 -51.28 -30.30
C PHE A 10 7.86 -52.67 -30.44
N MET A 11 8.58 -53.59 -31.09
CA MET A 11 8.12 -54.95 -31.38
C MET A 11 7.65 -55.65 -30.10
N ASP A 12 6.41 -56.12 -30.15
CA ASP A 12 5.82 -57.02 -29.15
C ASP A 12 5.43 -58.33 -29.84
N ASP A 13 5.57 -59.44 -29.12
CA ASP A 13 5.14 -60.76 -29.60
C ASP A 13 3.64 -60.88 -29.31
N ILE A 14 2.84 -60.62 -30.33
CA ILE A 14 1.39 -60.64 -30.24
C ILE A 14 0.91 -62.06 -30.54
N LEU A 15 0.07 -62.61 -29.66
CA LEU A 15 -0.52 -63.92 -29.92
C LEU A 15 -1.33 -63.87 -31.22
N ASN A 16 -0.96 -64.70 -32.20
CA ASN A 16 -1.62 -64.70 -33.51
C ASN A 16 -3.13 -65.01 -33.35
N GLU A 17 -3.99 -64.39 -34.16
CA GLU A 17 -5.46 -64.56 -34.05
C GLU A 17 -5.91 -66.03 -34.08
N SER A 18 -5.21 -66.88 -34.84
CA SER A 18 -5.48 -68.32 -34.94
C SER A 18 -5.32 -69.09 -33.62
N MET A 19 -4.69 -68.47 -32.62
CA MET A 19 -4.46 -69.03 -31.29
C MET A 19 -5.66 -68.82 -30.33
N ASN A 20 -6.68 -68.05 -30.72
CA ASN A 20 -7.90 -67.82 -29.92
C ASN A 20 -7.63 -67.39 -28.47
N GLY A 21 -6.63 -66.53 -28.26
CA GLY A 21 -6.29 -66.02 -26.93
C GLY A 21 -5.58 -67.02 -26.00
N LYS A 22 -5.14 -68.18 -26.50
CA LYS A 22 -4.47 -69.22 -25.69
C LYS A 22 -3.14 -69.66 -26.30
N ARG A 23 -2.13 -69.86 -25.45
CA ARG A 23 -0.88 -70.53 -25.83
C ARG A 23 -1.12 -72.01 -26.13
N ARG A 24 -0.35 -72.57 -27.06
CA ARG A 24 -0.37 -74.02 -27.36
C ARG A 24 0.99 -74.60 -27.06
N TRP A 25 0.98 -75.83 -26.56
CA TRP A 25 2.19 -76.56 -26.24
C TRP A 25 2.10 -77.94 -26.87
N THR A 26 3.18 -78.38 -27.51
CA THR A 26 3.34 -79.77 -27.91
C THR A 26 3.90 -80.52 -26.72
N ILE A 27 3.25 -81.60 -26.31
CA ILE A 27 3.68 -82.46 -25.20
C ILE A 27 4.14 -83.77 -25.78
N THR A 28 5.41 -84.11 -25.53
CA THR A 28 6.00 -85.40 -25.89
C THR A 28 6.37 -86.13 -24.61
N GLN A 29 5.88 -87.36 -24.45
CA GLN A 29 6.30 -88.23 -23.35
C GLN A 29 7.59 -88.94 -23.74
N ASN A 30 8.61 -88.83 -22.91
CA ASN A 30 9.90 -89.46 -23.11
C ASN A 30 9.90 -90.88 -22.50
N ASP A 31 10.80 -91.74 -22.99
CA ASP A 31 10.92 -93.14 -22.54
C ASP A 31 11.29 -93.29 -21.05
N ASP A 32 11.86 -92.24 -20.44
CA ASP A 32 12.20 -92.17 -19.02
C ASP A 32 11.03 -91.72 -18.11
N GLY A 33 9.84 -91.56 -18.69
CA GLY A 33 8.63 -91.13 -17.98
C GLY A 33 8.51 -89.62 -17.78
N THR A 34 9.46 -88.82 -18.28
CA THR A 34 9.37 -87.36 -18.28
C THR A 34 8.55 -86.83 -19.47
N TYR A 35 8.17 -85.55 -19.42
CA TYR A 35 7.50 -84.87 -20.53
C TYR A 35 8.33 -83.70 -21.01
N THR A 36 8.49 -83.60 -22.32
CA THR A 36 9.01 -82.39 -22.99
C THR A 36 7.82 -81.54 -23.40
N LEU A 37 7.82 -80.27 -23.00
CA LEU A 37 6.85 -79.27 -23.45
C LEU A 37 7.54 -78.27 -24.38
N GLU A 38 7.13 -78.24 -25.63
CA GLU A 38 7.61 -77.26 -26.62
C GLU A 38 6.52 -76.21 -26.87
N ASP A 39 6.90 -74.93 -26.87
CA ASP A 39 5.95 -73.86 -27.22
C ASP A 39 5.59 -73.99 -28.71
N ALA A 40 4.32 -74.31 -28.98
CA ALA A 40 3.75 -74.40 -30.31
C ALA A 40 2.86 -73.19 -30.62
N THR A 41 3.02 -72.12 -29.85
CA THR A 41 2.31 -70.86 -30.03
C THR A 41 2.89 -70.07 -31.20
N THR A 42 2.03 -69.70 -32.14
CA THR A 42 2.40 -68.76 -33.22
C THR A 42 2.20 -67.33 -32.72
N TYR A 43 3.22 -66.48 -32.90
CA TYR A 43 3.17 -65.06 -32.60
C TYR A 43 3.30 -64.24 -33.89
N ASP A 44 2.55 -63.15 -33.98
CA ASP A 44 2.76 -62.09 -34.95
C ASP A 44 3.67 -61.04 -34.33
N GLN A 45 4.63 -60.53 -35.11
CA GLN A 45 5.50 -59.44 -34.67
C GLN A 45 5.01 -58.12 -35.25
N LEU A 46 4.63 -57.19 -34.39
CA LEU A 46 4.19 -55.86 -34.78
C LEU A 46 5.02 -54.80 -34.04
N GLY A 47 5.70 -53.94 -34.79
CA GLY A 47 6.42 -52.79 -34.23
C GLY A 47 7.83 -52.61 -34.80
N ASN A 48 8.55 -51.63 -34.24
CA ASN A 48 9.93 -51.29 -34.56
C ASN A 48 10.92 -52.06 -33.69
N THR A 49 12.12 -52.31 -34.21
CA THR A 49 13.18 -52.98 -33.44
C THR A 49 13.64 -52.09 -32.28
N PHE A 50 13.77 -52.66 -31.08
CA PHE A 50 14.40 -52.01 -29.93
C PHE A 50 15.87 -52.44 -29.82
N GLY A 51 16.79 -51.48 -29.80
CA GLY A 51 18.22 -51.76 -29.77
C GLY A 51 19.06 -50.56 -29.36
N GLN A 52 20.38 -50.74 -29.34
CA GLN A 52 21.34 -49.71 -28.89
C GLN A 52 21.21 -48.40 -29.67
N ALA A 53 20.95 -48.48 -30.98
CA ALA A 53 20.72 -47.30 -31.82
C ALA A 53 19.51 -46.50 -31.33
N GLN A 54 18.38 -47.16 -31.06
CA GLN A 54 17.16 -46.51 -30.56
C GLN A 54 17.36 -45.94 -29.15
N VAL A 55 18.11 -46.63 -28.28
CA VAL A 55 18.47 -46.09 -26.95
C VAL A 55 19.31 -44.81 -27.06
N ASN A 56 20.30 -44.78 -27.95
CA ASN A 56 21.13 -43.61 -28.17
C ASN A 56 20.32 -42.44 -28.75
N GLU A 57 19.40 -42.71 -29.69
CA GLU A 57 18.49 -41.70 -30.23
C GLU A 57 17.54 -41.14 -29.18
N MET A 58 16.96 -41.99 -28.32
CA MET A 58 16.12 -41.55 -27.20
C MET A 58 16.91 -40.66 -26.23
N ASN A 59 18.11 -41.08 -25.82
CA ASN A 59 18.96 -40.30 -24.90
C ASN A 59 19.32 -38.94 -25.49
N LYS A 60 19.66 -38.89 -26.79
CA LYS A 60 19.92 -37.62 -27.48
C LYS A 60 18.70 -36.71 -27.46
N ALA A 61 17.53 -37.23 -27.85
CA ALA A 61 16.29 -36.47 -27.85
C ALA A 61 15.86 -36.00 -26.45
N ILE A 62 16.12 -36.80 -25.40
CA ILE A 62 15.87 -36.43 -24.00
C ILE A 62 16.81 -35.30 -23.57
N ASN A 63 18.11 -35.41 -23.85
CA ASN A 63 19.08 -34.38 -23.50
C ASN A 63 18.82 -33.05 -24.23
N GLU A 64 18.30 -33.11 -25.45
CA GLU A 64 17.92 -31.94 -26.26
C GLU A 64 16.49 -31.45 -25.97
N SER A 65 15.72 -32.15 -25.11
CA SER A 65 14.30 -31.85 -24.87
C SER A 65 14.07 -30.54 -24.14
N VAL A 66 15.04 -30.10 -23.33
CA VAL A 66 15.06 -28.82 -22.64
C VAL A 66 16.45 -28.23 -22.77
N ASP A 67 16.53 -27.01 -23.31
CA ASP A 67 17.77 -26.23 -23.30
C ASP A 67 18.05 -25.79 -21.86
N GLN A 68 19.06 -26.40 -21.22
CA GLN A 68 19.40 -26.12 -19.83
C GLN A 68 19.79 -24.65 -19.61
N ALA A 69 20.30 -23.95 -20.63
CA ALA A 69 20.61 -22.52 -20.52
C ALA A 69 19.35 -21.65 -20.43
N ARG A 70 18.18 -22.21 -20.75
CA ARG A 70 16.86 -21.54 -20.69
C ARG A 70 16.07 -21.92 -19.45
N VAL A 71 16.62 -22.79 -18.59
CA VAL A 71 16.02 -23.13 -17.29
C VAL A 71 16.41 -22.06 -16.28
N ILE A 72 15.42 -21.43 -15.67
CA ILE A 72 15.63 -20.40 -14.65
C ILE A 72 15.43 -21.05 -13.28
N ASP A 73 16.51 -21.24 -12.54
CA ASP A 73 16.46 -21.84 -11.19
C ASP A 73 16.69 -20.83 -10.05
N ASP A 74 16.90 -19.54 -10.39
CA ASP A 74 17.02 -18.46 -9.41
C ASP A 74 15.92 -17.40 -9.56
N TYR A 75 15.52 -16.85 -8.41
CA TYR A 75 14.40 -15.90 -8.32
C TYR A 75 14.69 -14.57 -9.02
N LYS A 76 15.93 -14.06 -8.92
CA LYS A 76 16.26 -12.73 -9.45
C LYS A 76 16.17 -12.71 -10.97
N THR A 77 16.64 -13.78 -11.62
CA THR A 77 16.52 -13.95 -13.06
C THR A 77 15.05 -14.15 -13.46
N LEU A 78 14.27 -14.94 -12.70
CA LEU A 78 12.85 -15.13 -13.00
C LEU A 78 12.06 -13.81 -12.98
N ALA A 79 12.33 -12.94 -12.01
CA ALA A 79 11.69 -11.64 -11.90
C ALA A 79 12.06 -10.66 -13.03
N ALA A 80 13.19 -10.88 -13.71
CA ALA A 80 13.73 -9.97 -14.73
C ALA A 80 13.50 -10.43 -16.18
N VAL A 81 13.28 -11.73 -16.40
CA VAL A 81 13.13 -12.28 -17.76
C VAL A 81 11.77 -11.89 -18.36
N ASN A 82 11.81 -11.21 -19.51
CA ASN A 82 10.64 -10.76 -20.26
C ASN A 82 10.52 -11.40 -21.67
N GLN A 83 11.33 -12.44 -21.95
CA GLN A 83 11.42 -13.09 -23.25
C GLN A 83 10.71 -14.45 -23.25
N ASN A 84 10.00 -14.76 -24.34
CA ASN A 84 9.32 -16.04 -24.49
C ASN A 84 10.30 -17.22 -24.57
N GLY A 85 9.90 -18.35 -23.98
CA GLY A 85 10.55 -19.66 -24.11
C GLY A 85 11.60 -19.99 -23.06
N PHE A 86 11.74 -19.21 -21.99
CA PHE A 86 12.42 -19.66 -20.78
C PHE A 86 11.50 -20.57 -19.95
N VAL A 87 12.08 -21.53 -19.24
CA VAL A 87 11.34 -22.49 -18.41
C VAL A 87 11.61 -22.17 -16.94
N PRO A 88 10.61 -21.71 -16.18
CA PRO A 88 10.81 -21.38 -14.78
C PRO A 88 10.87 -22.64 -13.91
N GLY A 89 11.85 -22.69 -12.99
CA GLY A 89 11.92 -23.70 -11.94
C GLY A 89 10.83 -23.51 -10.88
N ALA A 90 10.40 -24.60 -10.24
CA ALA A 90 9.35 -24.55 -9.22
C ALA A 90 9.75 -23.73 -7.98
N LYS A 91 11.04 -23.76 -7.58
CA LYS A 91 11.58 -23.01 -6.44
C LYS A 91 11.46 -21.49 -6.60
N PRO A 92 11.98 -20.87 -7.67
CA PRO A 92 11.85 -19.43 -7.85
C PRO A 92 10.40 -18.98 -8.04
N VAL A 93 9.54 -19.82 -8.62
CA VAL A 93 8.09 -19.54 -8.71
C VAL A 93 7.43 -19.53 -7.33
N ALA A 94 7.73 -20.49 -6.46
CA ALA A 94 7.22 -20.52 -5.10
C ALA A 94 7.66 -19.28 -4.30
N GLN A 95 8.91 -18.85 -4.46
CA GLN A 95 9.40 -17.61 -3.84
C GLN A 95 8.66 -16.38 -4.37
N LEU A 96 8.45 -16.28 -5.69
CA LEU A 96 7.68 -15.19 -6.29
C LEU A 96 6.26 -15.13 -5.74
N ILE A 97 5.58 -16.28 -5.65
CA ILE A 97 4.23 -16.36 -5.06
C ILE A 97 4.24 -15.96 -3.58
N SER A 98 5.27 -16.36 -2.83
CA SER A 98 5.45 -15.97 -1.42
C SER A 98 5.67 -14.47 -1.27
N ASP A 99 6.51 -13.85 -2.11
CA ASP A 99 6.82 -12.42 -2.07
C ASP A 99 5.61 -11.56 -2.46
N LEU A 100 4.80 -12.04 -3.41
CA LEU A 100 3.51 -11.41 -3.75
C LEU A 100 2.45 -11.66 -2.66
N GLY A 101 2.73 -12.48 -1.64
CA GLY A 101 1.82 -12.73 -0.53
C GLY A 101 0.46 -13.30 -0.95
N GLY A 102 0.38 -13.97 -2.11
CA GLY A 102 -0.89 -14.41 -2.70
C GLY A 102 -1.84 -13.28 -3.10
N CYS A 103 -1.35 -12.04 -3.23
CA CYS A 103 -2.15 -10.89 -3.61
C CYS A 103 -2.15 -10.71 -5.13
N SER A 104 -3.34 -10.50 -5.72
CA SER A 104 -3.51 -10.02 -7.09
C SER A 104 -3.79 -8.52 -7.11
N LEU A 105 -3.31 -7.86 -8.16
CA LEU A 105 -3.68 -6.49 -8.48
C LEU A 105 -4.80 -6.56 -9.52
N GLU A 106 -5.98 -6.09 -9.14
CA GLU A 106 -7.14 -6.02 -10.03
C GLU A 106 -7.43 -4.56 -10.39
N GLN A 107 -7.86 -4.32 -11.63
CA GLN A 107 -8.31 -3.01 -12.09
C GLN A 107 -9.77 -3.06 -12.51
N GLU A 108 -10.60 -2.21 -11.90
CA GLU A 108 -12.01 -2.09 -12.24
C GLU A 108 -12.41 -0.60 -12.26
N ASN A 109 -13.01 -0.16 -13.36
CA ASN A 109 -13.46 1.23 -13.56
C ASN A 109 -12.35 2.28 -13.29
N GLY A 110 -11.12 1.99 -13.72
CA GLY A 110 -9.96 2.87 -13.55
C GLY A 110 -9.35 2.89 -12.14
N ASN A 111 -9.89 2.13 -11.20
CA ASN A 111 -9.37 1.99 -9.83
C ASN A 111 -8.57 0.69 -9.69
N PHE A 112 -7.50 0.74 -8.90
CA PHE A 112 -6.68 -0.43 -8.57
C PHE A 112 -7.06 -1.00 -7.20
N TYR A 113 -7.08 -2.32 -7.10
CA TYR A 113 -7.42 -3.07 -5.89
C TYR A 113 -6.32 -4.08 -5.58
N ILE A 114 -6.05 -4.28 -4.29
CA ILE A 114 -5.33 -5.47 -3.81
C ILE A 114 -6.39 -6.49 -3.39
N VAL A 115 -6.31 -7.70 -3.96
CA VAL A 115 -7.15 -8.83 -3.56
C VAL A 115 -6.20 -9.90 -3.03
N GLY A 116 -6.33 -10.21 -1.73
CA GLY A 116 -5.52 -11.24 -1.09
C GLY A 116 -6.25 -12.58 -0.99
N ALA A 117 -5.76 -13.45 -0.11
CA ALA A 117 -6.48 -14.68 0.28
C ALA A 117 -7.79 -14.41 1.04
N ASP A 118 -7.99 -13.19 1.55
CA ASP A 118 -9.26 -12.71 2.11
C ASP A 118 -10.11 -12.06 1.00
N SER A 119 -11.43 -12.26 1.05
CA SER A 119 -12.39 -11.92 -0.02
C SER A 119 -12.62 -10.41 -0.17
N VAL A 120 -12.03 -9.60 0.70
CA VAL A 120 -12.28 -8.16 0.78
C VAL A 120 -11.32 -7.41 -0.14
N ARG A 121 -11.86 -6.87 -1.24
CA ARG A 121 -11.13 -5.93 -2.11
C ARG A 121 -10.84 -4.64 -1.34
N LYS A 122 -9.57 -4.24 -1.25
CA LYS A 122 -9.19 -2.92 -0.74
C LYS A 122 -8.75 -2.03 -1.89
N LYS A 123 -9.47 -0.92 -2.11
CA LYS A 123 -9.13 0.07 -3.14
C LYS A 123 -7.84 0.78 -2.72
N LEU A 124 -6.82 0.75 -3.57
CA LEU A 124 -5.63 1.58 -3.34
C LEU A 124 -6.02 3.06 -3.47
N GLY A 125 -5.59 3.88 -2.50
CA GLY A 125 -5.78 5.33 -2.52
C GLY A 125 -7.05 5.84 -1.83
N ASN A 126 -7.88 4.99 -1.24
CA ASN A 126 -8.94 5.46 -0.32
C ASN A 126 -8.36 5.51 1.10
N GLN A 127 -8.12 6.72 1.60
CA GLN A 127 -7.73 6.97 2.97
C GLN A 127 -8.97 6.82 3.86
N GLU A 128 -9.02 5.79 4.69
CA GLU A 128 -10.08 5.63 5.70
C GLU A 128 -9.85 6.66 6.83
N PHE A 129 -10.90 7.30 7.32
CA PHE A 129 -10.83 8.26 8.43
C PHE A 129 -11.62 7.74 9.63
N ALA A 130 -10.99 7.73 10.79
CA ALA A 130 -11.63 7.52 12.09
C ALA A 130 -11.91 8.86 12.77
N ALA A 131 -12.77 8.87 13.79
CA ALA A 131 -13.11 10.07 14.54
C ALA A 131 -12.79 9.89 16.04
N LEU A 132 -12.14 10.88 16.63
CA LEU A 132 -11.91 10.99 18.06
C LEU A 132 -12.62 12.23 18.61
N ASP A 133 -13.52 12.03 19.56
CA ASP A 133 -14.13 13.13 20.29
C ASP A 133 -13.22 13.55 21.46
N CYS A 134 -12.65 14.75 21.36
CA CYS A 134 -11.77 15.32 22.39
C CYS A 134 -12.56 15.93 23.56
N GLY A 135 -13.88 16.09 23.42
CA GLY A 135 -14.74 16.67 24.45
C GLY A 135 -14.46 18.16 24.70
N GLY A 136 -15.05 18.67 25.77
CA GLY A 136 -14.99 20.08 26.15
C GLY A 136 -13.74 20.42 26.95
N VAL A 137 -12.96 21.38 26.48
CA VAL A 137 -11.76 21.89 27.15
C VAL A 137 -11.98 23.34 27.54
N ALA A 138 -11.71 23.67 28.81
CA ALA A 138 -11.76 25.04 29.32
C ALA A 138 -10.58 25.87 28.81
N TRP A 139 -10.79 27.17 28.69
CA TRP A 139 -9.76 28.07 28.18
C TRP A 139 -8.64 28.39 29.19
N THR A 140 -7.45 28.71 28.69
CA THR A 140 -6.37 29.35 29.45
C THR A 140 -6.36 30.83 29.09
N ALA A 141 -6.63 31.70 30.07
CA ALA A 141 -6.80 33.12 29.79
C ALA A 141 -5.50 33.82 29.41
N GLY A 142 -5.51 34.52 28.26
CA GLY A 142 -4.42 35.40 27.84
C GLY A 142 -3.12 34.71 27.41
N GLU A 143 -3.14 33.39 27.16
CA GLU A 143 -1.94 32.62 26.81
C GLU A 143 -1.26 33.12 25.52
N PHE A 144 -2.05 33.58 24.55
CA PHE A 144 -1.55 34.07 23.26
C PHE A 144 -1.70 35.59 23.08
N GLY A 145 -1.80 36.32 24.20
CA GLY A 145 -1.92 37.78 24.22
C GLY A 145 -3.25 38.28 24.80
N GLN A 146 -3.38 39.60 24.92
CA GLN A 146 -4.58 40.24 25.45
C GLN A 146 -5.79 39.85 24.57
N TRP A 147 -6.82 39.25 25.18
CA TRP A 147 -8.05 38.74 24.54
C TRP A 147 -7.93 37.41 23.77
N HIS A 148 -6.76 36.76 23.81
CA HIS A 148 -6.53 35.48 23.14
C HIS A 148 -6.35 34.35 24.15
N HIS A 149 -7.33 33.45 24.19
CA HIS A 149 -7.38 32.35 25.15
C HIS A 149 -6.99 31.04 24.47
N GLY A 150 -6.18 30.21 25.14
CA GLY A 150 -5.72 28.93 24.63
C GLY A 150 -6.61 27.76 25.04
N TYR A 151 -6.68 26.73 24.20
CA TYR A 151 -7.35 25.46 24.47
C TYR A 151 -6.39 24.32 24.19
N HIS A 152 -6.23 23.42 25.15
CA HIS A 152 -5.28 22.31 25.11
C HIS A 152 -6.02 20.97 25.12
N PHE A 153 -6.10 20.33 23.96
CA PHE A 153 -6.74 19.03 23.81
C PHE A 153 -5.67 17.93 23.89
N THR A 154 -5.55 17.29 25.06
CA THR A 154 -4.57 16.22 25.31
C THR A 154 -5.07 14.83 24.90
N LYS A 155 -6.39 14.68 24.73
CA LYS A 155 -7.01 13.42 24.32
C LYS A 155 -6.55 12.97 22.93
N VAL A 156 -6.02 13.89 22.11
CA VAL A 156 -5.39 13.55 20.82
C VAL A 156 -4.23 12.57 20.94
N SER A 157 -3.68 12.36 22.14
CA SER A 157 -2.72 11.28 22.42
C SER A 157 -3.27 9.87 22.21
N GLU A 158 -4.59 9.70 22.10
CA GLU A 158 -5.22 8.44 21.69
C GLU A 158 -5.05 8.19 20.17
N ILE A 159 -4.71 9.22 19.37
CA ILE A 159 -4.45 9.10 17.93
C ILE A 159 -2.97 8.70 17.73
N PRO A 160 -2.69 7.52 17.14
CA PRO A 160 -1.32 7.09 16.92
C PRO A 160 -0.54 8.05 16.00
N ASN A 161 0.65 8.47 16.45
CA ASN A 161 1.54 9.37 15.72
C ASN A 161 0.90 10.71 15.31
N PHE A 162 -0.02 11.25 16.12
CA PHE A 162 -0.74 12.48 15.80
C PHE A 162 0.18 13.68 15.49
N GLY A 163 1.33 13.78 16.15
CA GLY A 163 2.33 14.81 15.89
C GLY A 163 2.93 14.77 14.49
N SER A 164 2.85 13.63 13.80
CA SER A 164 3.33 13.46 12.41
C SER A 164 2.27 13.75 11.34
N MET A 165 1.01 13.93 11.75
CA MET A 165 -0.11 14.09 10.82
C MET A 165 -0.17 15.52 10.26
N ILE A 166 -0.62 15.67 9.01
CA ILE A 166 -0.77 16.96 8.34
C ILE A 166 -2.23 17.43 8.45
N HIS A 167 -2.47 18.59 9.05
CA HIS A 167 -3.83 19.17 9.11
C HIS A 167 -4.33 19.50 7.69
N GLY A 168 -5.57 19.11 7.38
CA GLY A 168 -6.18 19.29 6.05
C GLY A 168 -5.87 18.18 5.05
N LYS A 169 -4.99 17.23 5.40
CA LYS A 169 -4.66 16.05 4.59
C LYS A 169 -4.90 14.77 5.37
N ASP A 170 -4.23 14.65 6.52
CA ASP A 170 -4.24 13.46 7.35
C ASP A 170 -5.27 13.56 8.47
N PHE A 171 -5.57 14.77 8.93
CA PHE A 171 -6.65 14.98 9.89
C PHE A 171 -7.38 16.30 9.67
N PHE A 172 -8.61 16.37 10.17
CA PHE A 172 -9.49 17.52 10.11
C PHE A 172 -10.07 17.79 11.50
N ILE A 173 -10.28 19.07 11.81
CA ILE A 173 -10.79 19.52 13.09
C ILE A 173 -12.22 20.00 12.91
N GLU A 174 -13.18 19.36 13.58
CA GLU A 174 -14.53 19.85 13.74
C GLU A 174 -14.68 20.51 15.11
N VAL A 175 -15.02 21.80 15.11
CA VAL A 175 -15.40 22.53 16.32
C VAL A 175 -16.92 22.49 16.41
N TYR A 176 -17.46 22.01 17.53
CA TYR A 176 -18.90 21.91 17.71
C TYR A 176 -19.36 22.43 19.08
N ASN A 177 -20.66 22.71 19.20
CA ASN A 177 -21.25 23.30 20.39
C ASN A 177 -21.83 22.21 21.31
N GLY A 178 -21.09 21.86 22.36
CA GLY A 178 -21.45 20.79 23.31
C GLY A 178 -22.42 21.17 24.43
N GLY A 179 -22.99 22.40 24.46
CA GLY A 179 -24.06 22.76 25.40
C GLY A 179 -23.90 24.15 26.05
N THR A 180 -24.93 24.99 25.84
CA THR A 180 -25.36 26.22 26.54
C THR A 180 -24.33 27.02 27.33
N GLU A 181 -23.65 27.94 26.64
CA GLU A 181 -23.66 29.40 26.87
C GLU A 181 -22.57 29.99 25.96
N GLN A 182 -22.96 30.44 24.77
CA GLN A 182 -22.07 31.23 23.91
C GLN A 182 -22.82 32.49 23.51
N LEU A 183 -22.58 33.57 24.24
CA LEU A 183 -23.04 34.90 23.86
C LEU A 183 -22.16 35.38 22.70
N ASN A 184 -22.79 35.43 21.52
CA ASN A 184 -22.34 35.97 20.23
C ASN A 184 -21.65 35.03 19.23
N ALA A 185 -22.24 35.07 18.02
CA ALA A 185 -21.82 34.43 16.80
C ALA A 185 -20.53 35.05 16.23
N GLY A 186 -19.68 34.19 15.69
CA GLY A 186 -18.34 34.53 15.19
C GLY A 186 -17.25 33.95 16.09
N ILE A 187 -17.28 32.63 16.30
CA ILE A 187 -16.25 31.90 17.04
C ILE A 187 -14.94 31.99 16.23
N GLY A 188 -14.17 33.04 16.45
CA GLY A 188 -12.84 33.21 15.87
C GLY A 188 -11.88 32.24 16.54
N VAL A 189 -11.94 30.96 16.15
CA VAL A 189 -11.03 29.91 16.60
C VAL A 189 -9.95 29.71 15.54
N SER A 190 -8.70 29.57 15.98
CA SER A 190 -7.56 29.34 15.11
C SER A 190 -6.74 28.16 15.61
N TYR A 191 -6.29 27.33 14.66
CA TYR A 191 -5.32 26.28 14.91
C TYR A 191 -3.95 26.89 15.23
N VAL A 192 -3.33 26.46 16.32
CA VAL A 192 -2.00 26.93 16.73
C VAL A 192 -0.95 25.89 16.38
N LYS A 193 -1.00 24.71 17.00
CA LYS A 193 -0.01 23.62 16.80
C LYS A 193 -0.59 22.27 17.22
N HIS A 194 0.04 21.18 16.81
CA HIS A 194 -0.19 19.86 17.39
C HIS A 194 1.12 19.08 17.60
N SER A 195 1.05 18.03 18.40
CA SER A 195 2.10 17.07 18.72
C SER A 195 1.45 15.73 19.07
N ASP A 196 2.22 14.68 19.34
CA ASP A 196 1.64 13.39 19.75
C ASP A 196 0.83 13.47 21.06
N SER A 197 1.06 14.47 21.90
CA SER A 197 0.39 14.58 23.20
C SER A 197 -0.67 15.66 23.28
N GLU A 198 -0.74 16.57 22.30
CA GLU A 198 -1.53 17.79 22.46
C GLU A 198 -1.86 18.47 21.12
N LEU A 199 -3.11 18.92 20.99
CA LEU A 199 -3.56 19.90 20.01
C LEU A 199 -3.85 21.21 20.74
N VAL A 200 -3.27 22.30 20.24
CA VAL A 200 -3.46 23.65 20.78
C VAL A 200 -4.22 24.51 19.79
N MET A 201 -5.29 25.14 20.29
CA MET A 201 -6.12 26.07 19.55
C MET A 201 -6.25 27.38 20.34
N THR A 202 -6.56 28.48 19.67
CA THR A 202 -6.77 29.79 20.29
C THR A 202 -8.09 30.39 19.85
N SER A 203 -8.69 31.23 20.68
CA SER A 203 -9.86 32.04 20.29
C SER A 203 -9.82 33.46 20.84
N VAL A 204 -10.35 34.40 20.05
CA VAL A 204 -10.60 35.79 20.47
C VAL A 204 -11.98 35.83 21.14
N ASN A 205 -12.05 36.28 22.40
CA ASN A 205 -13.29 36.62 23.14
C ASN A 205 -14.53 35.74 22.91
N GLY A 206 -14.94 34.95 23.92
CA GLY A 206 -16.36 34.57 24.07
C GLY A 206 -16.66 33.16 24.58
N LEU A 207 -15.71 32.22 24.58
CA LEU A 207 -15.98 30.83 24.94
C LEU A 207 -15.21 30.39 26.18
N HIS A 208 -15.91 30.11 27.29
CA HIS A 208 -15.28 29.53 28.48
C HIS A 208 -14.73 28.12 28.24
N SER A 209 -15.28 27.42 27.24
CA SER A 209 -14.85 26.09 26.83
C SER A 209 -15.12 25.83 25.35
N LEU A 210 -14.31 24.96 24.73
CA LEU A 210 -14.42 24.55 23.33
C LEU A 210 -14.55 23.02 23.24
N ASN A 211 -15.51 22.52 22.45
CA ASN A 211 -15.61 21.09 22.14
C ASN A 211 -15.07 20.83 20.73
N VAL A 212 -14.25 19.80 20.60
CA VAL A 212 -13.59 19.44 19.34
C VAL A 212 -13.69 17.94 19.07
N ARG A 213 -13.95 17.61 17.80
CA ARG A 213 -13.79 16.26 17.26
C ARG A 213 -12.73 16.27 16.17
N ILE A 214 -11.85 15.28 16.19
CA ILE A 214 -10.78 15.10 15.22
C ILE A 214 -11.12 13.93 14.31
N TYR A 215 -11.20 14.17 13.01
CA TYR A 215 -11.26 13.12 12.01
C TYR A 215 -9.84 12.88 11.51
N TYR A 216 -9.34 11.65 11.57
CA TYR A 216 -7.94 11.35 11.27
C TYR A 216 -7.82 10.08 10.45
N ALA A 217 -6.85 10.07 9.54
CA ALA A 217 -6.60 8.94 8.67
C ALA A 217 -6.09 7.73 9.44
N VAL A 218 -6.75 6.59 9.26
CA VAL A 218 -6.31 5.29 9.77
C VAL A 218 -5.43 4.65 8.72
N ASP A 219 -4.11 4.89 8.80
CA ASP A 219 -3.13 4.25 7.94
C ASP A 219 -2.09 3.47 8.76
N PHE A 220 -1.87 2.20 8.39
CA PHE A 220 -1.22 1.16 9.20
C PHE A 220 0.32 1.17 9.18
N THR A 221 0.94 2.03 8.36
CA THR A 221 2.39 2.14 8.25
C THR A 221 2.80 3.59 8.03
N ARG A 222 2.67 4.42 9.06
CA ARG A 222 3.36 5.71 9.09
C ARG A 222 4.72 5.54 9.75
N PRO A 223 5.82 6.04 9.14
CA PRO A 223 7.06 6.17 9.87
C PRO A 223 6.79 7.03 11.11
N ALA A 224 7.33 6.62 12.26
CA ALA A 224 7.28 7.40 13.49
C ALA A 224 7.64 8.86 13.19
N PRO A 225 7.03 9.87 13.87
CA PRO A 225 7.26 11.28 13.59
C PRO A 225 8.75 11.49 13.41
N SER A 226 9.17 11.89 12.20
CA SER A 226 10.56 12.26 12.01
C SER A 226 10.81 13.37 13.03
N SER A 227 11.85 13.22 13.83
CA SER A 227 12.22 14.11 14.93
C SER A 227 12.61 15.53 14.48
N PHE A 228 12.15 15.98 13.32
CA PHE A 228 12.59 17.17 12.62
C PHE A 228 11.43 17.85 11.90
N ILE A 229 10.34 18.15 12.61
CA ILE A 229 9.49 19.26 12.17
C ILE A 229 10.27 20.54 12.49
N LYS A 230 10.89 21.14 11.47
CA LYS A 230 11.48 22.48 11.56
C LYS A 230 10.35 23.51 11.51
N SER A 231 10.60 24.71 12.02
CA SER A 231 9.64 25.81 11.93
C SER A 231 10.32 27.09 11.50
N ILE A 232 9.64 27.88 10.69
CA ILE A 232 10.07 29.21 10.25
C ILE A 232 8.94 30.21 10.46
N ASP A 233 9.30 31.41 10.92
CA ASP A 233 8.35 32.48 11.20
C ASP A 233 8.33 33.49 10.04
N PHE A 234 7.13 33.85 9.61
CA PHE A 234 6.87 34.84 8.59
C PHE A 234 6.12 36.02 9.19
N THR A 235 6.72 37.20 9.09
CA THR A 235 6.05 38.45 9.45
C THR A 235 5.11 38.88 8.33
N ILE A 236 3.88 39.21 8.71
CA ILE A 236 2.82 39.65 7.81
C ILE A 236 2.58 41.12 8.06
N ALA A 237 2.63 41.91 6.98
CA ALA A 237 2.41 43.34 7.06
C ALA A 237 0.93 43.66 7.28
N SER A 238 0.66 44.72 8.04
CA SER A 238 -0.68 45.27 8.21
C SER A 238 -1.30 45.59 6.84
N GLY A 239 -2.60 45.34 6.67
CA GLY A 239 -3.31 45.51 5.40
C GLY A 239 -3.30 44.28 4.48
N THR A 240 -2.60 43.19 4.83
CA THR A 240 -2.51 41.98 3.99
C THR A 240 -3.82 41.17 4.06
N THR A 241 -4.51 40.96 2.93
CA THR A 241 -5.71 40.09 2.87
C THR A 241 -5.38 38.61 2.80
N THR A 242 -4.33 38.29 2.03
CA THR A 242 -3.87 36.93 1.78
C THR A 242 -2.35 36.91 1.78
N LYS A 243 -1.75 35.93 2.48
CA LYS A 243 -0.33 35.63 2.44
C LYS A 243 -0.14 34.23 1.86
N ASN A 244 0.52 34.15 0.72
CA ASN A 244 1.00 32.89 0.17
C ASN A 244 2.44 32.67 0.65
N ILE A 245 2.70 31.48 1.17
CA ILE A 245 4.04 31.02 1.52
C ILE A 245 4.29 29.80 0.66
N LEU A 246 5.30 29.87 -0.21
CA LEU A 246 5.65 28.77 -1.10
C LEU A 246 6.65 27.86 -0.39
N LEU A 247 6.60 26.56 -0.67
CA LEU A 247 7.60 25.60 -0.20
C LEU A 247 9.01 26.03 -0.64
N ALA A 248 9.13 26.58 -1.85
CA ALA A 248 10.37 27.12 -2.39
C ALA A 248 10.94 28.33 -1.61
N ASP A 249 10.11 29.01 -0.80
CA ASP A 249 10.55 30.13 0.04
C ASP A 249 11.18 29.66 1.37
N ILE A 250 11.13 28.35 1.67
CA ILE A 250 11.64 27.76 2.91
C ILE A 250 12.90 26.93 2.60
N PRO A 251 14.09 27.39 3.02
CA PRO A 251 15.32 26.62 2.84
C PRO A 251 15.22 25.23 3.48
N ASP A 252 15.61 24.22 2.72
CA ASP A 252 15.62 22.80 3.12
C ASP A 252 14.26 22.17 3.41
N ALA A 253 13.14 22.78 2.98
CA ALA A 253 11.82 22.20 3.12
C ALA A 253 11.52 21.22 1.97
N GLY A 254 11.24 19.96 2.31
CA GLY A 254 10.67 18.96 1.41
C GLY A 254 9.14 18.97 1.39
N GLU A 255 8.49 19.33 2.51
CA GLU A 255 7.03 19.44 2.60
C GLU A 255 6.57 20.39 3.72
N ILE A 256 5.56 21.22 3.45
CA ILE A 256 4.88 22.04 4.46
C ILE A 256 3.88 21.14 5.21
N VAL A 257 4.01 21.08 6.54
CA VAL A 257 3.20 20.23 7.42
C VAL A 257 1.99 20.97 7.97
N CYS A 258 2.18 22.19 8.45
CA CYS A 258 1.08 23.07 8.85
C CYS A 258 1.54 24.53 8.97
N ALA A 259 0.59 25.46 9.08
CA ALA A 259 0.85 26.85 9.40
C ALA A 259 -0.18 27.38 10.40
N GLY A 260 0.25 28.26 11.29
CA GLY A 260 -0.56 28.82 12.36
C GLY A 260 -0.04 30.19 12.79
N LEU A 261 -0.94 31.03 13.31
CA LEU A 261 -0.57 32.32 13.89
C LEU A 261 0.09 32.12 15.26
N VAL A 262 1.20 32.81 15.53
CA VAL A 262 1.97 32.71 16.78
C VAL A 262 2.01 34.03 17.56
N SER A 263 1.74 35.17 16.92
CA SER A 263 1.64 36.47 17.60
C SER A 263 0.73 37.44 16.85
N ARG A 264 -0.13 38.17 17.58
CA ARG A 264 -0.85 39.36 17.07
C ARG A 264 -0.19 40.64 17.57
N GLY A 265 0.22 41.48 16.65
CA GLY A 265 0.37 42.92 16.93
C GLY A 265 -0.96 43.49 17.43
N TRP A 266 -0.90 44.50 18.28
CA TRP A 266 -2.03 45.11 19.00
C TRP A 266 -3.34 45.25 18.18
N GLU A 267 -4.45 44.82 18.81
CA GLU A 267 -5.86 45.00 18.43
C GLU A 267 -6.28 44.62 16.99
N GLY A 268 -6.96 43.48 16.81
CA GLY A 268 -7.68 43.21 15.55
C GLY A 268 -8.29 41.83 15.46
N TRP A 269 -9.58 41.78 15.08
CA TRP A 269 -10.44 40.60 15.01
C TRP A 269 -10.31 39.84 13.69
N ASN A 270 -9.34 38.93 13.54
CA ASN A 270 -9.19 38.16 12.29
C ASN A 270 -9.33 36.63 12.53
N ALA A 271 -10.25 35.93 11.87
CA ALA A 271 -10.19 34.48 11.72
C ALA A 271 -9.25 34.12 10.57
N LEU A 272 -8.34 33.17 10.81
CA LEU A 272 -7.36 32.68 9.84
C LEU A 272 -7.93 31.48 9.09
N ASN A 273 -8.18 31.64 7.79
CA ASN A 273 -8.40 30.49 6.92
C ASN A 273 -7.06 30.07 6.34
N VAL A 274 -6.68 28.81 6.54
CA VAL A 274 -5.43 28.25 6.03
C VAL A 274 -5.76 27.17 5.03
N THR A 275 -5.35 27.38 3.79
CA THR A 275 -5.50 26.42 2.69
C THR A 275 -4.14 25.84 2.35
N TYR A 276 -4.04 24.52 2.33
CA TYR A 276 -2.82 23.80 2.04
C TYR A 276 -2.86 23.22 0.62
N THR A 277 -1.74 23.34 -0.09
CA THR A 277 -1.45 22.56 -1.30
C THR A 277 -0.14 21.81 -1.09
N THR A 278 0.26 20.97 -2.04
CA THR A 278 1.56 20.30 -2.01
C THR A 278 2.75 21.25 -2.09
N GLU A 279 2.54 22.49 -2.57
CA GLU A 279 3.62 23.43 -2.90
C GLU A 279 3.51 24.75 -2.12
N SER A 280 2.40 24.96 -1.40
CA SER A 280 2.15 26.24 -0.75
C SER A 280 1.17 26.12 0.40
N VAL A 281 1.28 27.08 1.31
CA VAL A 281 0.23 27.40 2.26
C VAL A 281 -0.28 28.82 1.98
N THR A 282 -1.59 28.91 1.77
CA THR A 282 -2.30 30.17 1.56
C THR A 282 -3.04 30.51 2.83
N ILE A 283 -2.77 31.70 3.35
CA ILE A 283 -3.32 32.21 4.58
C ILE A 283 -4.22 33.40 4.25
N THR A 284 -5.51 33.28 4.52
CA THR A 284 -6.50 34.32 4.28
C THR A 284 -7.01 34.86 5.60
N PHE A 285 -6.95 36.18 5.74
CA PHE A 285 -7.44 36.90 6.91
C PHE A 285 -8.90 37.28 6.69
N SER A 286 -9.77 36.91 7.62
CA SER A 286 -11.21 37.22 7.55
C SER A 286 -11.69 37.87 8.84
N THR A 287 -12.58 38.86 8.78
CA THR A 287 -13.23 39.44 9.97
C THR A 287 -14.73 39.30 9.82
N SER A 288 -15.47 39.19 10.93
CA SER A 288 -16.92 39.04 10.88
C SER A 288 -17.64 40.29 10.40
N ASN A 289 -17.08 41.50 10.57
CA ASN A 289 -17.84 42.75 10.40
C ASN A 289 -17.17 43.93 9.66
N ASN A 290 -15.88 43.92 9.26
CA ASN A 290 -15.34 44.74 8.15
C ASN A 290 -13.81 44.60 7.97
N SER A 291 -13.39 44.76 6.70
CA SER A 291 -12.01 44.75 6.16
C SER A 291 -11.20 43.50 6.55
N GLY A 292 -11.27 42.45 5.73
CA GLY A 292 -10.52 41.19 5.83
C GLY A 292 -9.02 41.34 5.55
N HIS A 293 -8.33 42.12 6.37
CA HIS A 293 -6.91 42.41 6.28
C HIS A 293 -6.21 42.12 7.61
N ALA A 294 -4.94 41.72 7.58
CA ALA A 294 -4.06 41.63 8.74
C ALA A 294 -3.98 43.01 9.44
N PHE A 295 -4.12 43.04 10.77
CA PHE A 295 -3.99 44.25 11.58
C PHE A 295 -2.71 44.18 12.41
N GLY A 296 -1.81 45.15 12.22
CA GLY A 296 -0.48 45.12 12.83
C GLY A 296 0.50 44.17 12.13
N SER A 297 1.68 43.96 12.72
CA SER A 297 2.65 42.96 12.26
C SER A 297 2.34 41.61 12.88
N GLU A 298 1.58 40.78 12.17
CA GLU A 298 1.25 39.42 12.62
C GLU A 298 2.41 38.46 12.30
N VAL A 299 2.59 37.43 13.13
CA VAL A 299 3.60 36.38 12.88
C VAL A 299 2.89 35.06 12.65
N VAL A 300 3.12 34.47 11.47
CA VAL A 300 2.73 33.10 11.16
C VAL A 300 3.95 32.21 11.28
N ARG A 301 3.80 31.09 11.99
CA ARG A 301 4.78 30.01 11.98
C ARG A 301 4.33 28.95 10.99
N VAL A 302 5.25 28.54 10.15
CA VAL A 302 5.11 27.39 9.25
C VAL A 302 5.99 26.28 9.76
N TRP A 303 5.38 25.11 9.95
CA TRP A 303 6.05 23.87 10.31
C TRP A 303 6.26 23.04 9.04
N TYR A 304 7.47 22.53 8.86
CA TYR A 304 7.89 21.85 7.64
C TYR A 304 8.89 20.73 7.94
N ARG A 305 9.02 19.79 6.99
CA ARG A 305 10.00 18.69 7.02
C ARG A 305 10.83 18.68 5.75
#